data_AF-A0AAD9WVB2-F1
#
_entry.id   AF-A0AAD9WVB2-F1
#
_cell.length_a   1.000
_cell.length_b   1.000
_cell.length_c   1.000
_cell.angle_alpha   90.00
_cell.angle_beta   90.00
_cell.angle_gamma   90.00
#
_symmetry.space_group_name_H-M   'P 1'
#
loop_
_entity.id
_entity.type
_entity.pdbx_description
1 polymer ?
#
loop_
_entity_poly.entity_id
_entity_poly.type
_entity_poly.pdbx_seq_one_letter_code
_entity_poly.pdbx_strand_id
1 'polypeptide(L)'
;MDMFPCSHALASTRERNLDFTSLCTDYYKRQTLIDVYSIPIVFVGHPHSWVVPTDIAEVVVLNPLSRRQARCPRGGIHVSSLDRTTIQSCRRCGQSGNNSRKCSNPHLINDGPSRVVPQEYRRKCSICHSVVHNKQTCLEKDSTEV
;
A
#
# COMPACT_ATOMS: atom_id res chain seq x y z
N MET A 1 18.16 -20.99 -3.78
CA MET A 1 17.40 -19.96 -3.03
C MET A 1 17.93 -18.63 -3.50
N ASP A 2 17.16 -17.93 -4.34
CA ASP A 2 17.57 -16.65 -4.90
C ASP A 2 17.28 -15.53 -3.89
N MET A 3 18.31 -14.83 -3.44
CA MET A 3 18.20 -13.75 -2.46
C MET A 3 18.03 -12.44 -3.22
N PHE A 4 16.79 -12.09 -3.54
CA PHE A 4 16.47 -10.73 -3.93
C PHE A 4 16.44 -9.85 -2.67
N PRO A 5 17.12 -8.68 -2.65
CA PRO A 5 17.13 -7.83 -1.47
C PRO A 5 15.72 -7.37 -1.13
N CYS A 6 15.34 -7.46 0.15
CA CYS A 6 14.07 -6.93 0.61
C CYS A 6 14.07 -5.39 0.51
N SER A 7 12.89 -4.77 0.57
CA SER A 7 12.75 -3.32 0.54
C SER A 7 13.58 -2.61 1.61
N HIS A 8 13.69 -3.20 2.80
CA HIS A 8 14.52 -2.68 3.89
C HIS A 8 16.01 -2.71 3.55
N ALA A 9 16.49 -3.83 2.99
CA ALA A 9 17.89 -3.97 2.58
C ALA A 9 18.24 -2.88 1.58
N LEU A 10 17.42 -2.70 0.53
CA LEU A 10 17.61 -1.67 -0.49
C LEU A 10 17.59 -0.24 0.07
N ALA A 11 16.68 0.04 1.01
CA ALA A 11 16.61 1.34 1.67
C ALA A 11 17.89 1.64 2.47
N SER A 12 18.39 0.68 3.26
CA SER A 12 19.63 0.82 4.01
C SER A 12 20.87 0.95 3.10
N THR A 13 20.90 0.26 1.96
CA THR A 13 21.97 0.42 0.95
C THR A 13 22.00 1.85 0.42
N ARG A 14 20.81 2.39 0.11
CA ARG A 14 20.65 3.75 -0.41
C ARG A 14 21.08 4.80 0.60
N GLU A 15 20.70 4.65 1.87
CA GLU A 15 21.10 5.55 2.94
C GLU A 15 22.62 5.59 3.14
N ARG A 16 23.29 4.46 2.87
CA ARG A 16 24.75 4.33 3.00
C ARG A 16 25.52 4.59 1.70
N ASN A 17 24.84 5.01 0.62
CA ASN A 17 25.42 5.17 -0.72
C ASN A 17 26.22 3.94 -1.19
N LEU A 18 25.76 2.75 -0.83
CA LEU A 18 26.35 1.49 -1.25
C LEU A 18 25.73 1.03 -2.58
N ASP A 19 26.47 0.22 -3.33
CA ASP A 19 25.96 -0.34 -4.58
C ASP A 19 25.00 -1.50 -4.31
N PHE A 20 23.76 -1.36 -4.78
CA PHE A 20 22.72 -2.38 -4.63
C PHE A 20 23.01 -3.65 -5.43
N THR A 21 23.82 -3.57 -6.50
CA THR A 21 24.12 -4.74 -7.34
C THR A 21 24.90 -5.81 -6.58
N SER A 22 25.63 -5.41 -5.52
CA SER A 22 26.36 -6.30 -4.63
C SER A 22 25.47 -7.16 -3.72
N LEU A 23 24.22 -6.74 -3.51
CA LEU A 23 23.26 -7.44 -2.65
C LEU A 23 22.45 -8.50 -3.40
N CYS A 24 22.43 -8.42 -4.74
CA CYS A 24 21.73 -9.35 -5.58
C CYS A 24 22.60 -10.58 -5.87
N THR A 25 21.98 -11.76 -5.89
CA THR A 25 22.62 -12.97 -6.41
C THR A 25 23.03 -12.81 -7.87
N ASP A 26 24.10 -13.50 -8.27
CA ASP A 26 24.63 -13.45 -9.64
C ASP A 26 23.57 -13.71 -10.72
N TYR A 27 22.59 -14.56 -10.42
CA TYR A 27 21.45 -14.85 -11.30
C TYR A 27 20.74 -13.60 -11.86
N TYR A 28 20.66 -12.52 -11.09
CA TYR A 28 20.01 -11.27 -11.49
C TYR A 28 20.99 -10.20 -12.01
N LYS A 29 22.28 -10.51 -12.16
CA LYS A 29 23.22 -9.60 -12.78
C LYS A 29 22.91 -9.46 -14.26
N ARG A 30 23.15 -8.25 -14.78
CA ARG A 30 22.94 -7.92 -16.20
C ARG A 30 23.58 -8.95 -17.12
N GLN A 31 24.82 -9.36 -16.82
CA GLN A 31 25.55 -10.30 -17.67
C GLN A 31 24.85 -11.65 -17.75
N THR A 32 24.46 -12.22 -16.60
CA THR A 32 23.74 -13.49 -16.55
C THR A 32 22.39 -13.42 -17.28
N LEU A 33 21.67 -12.30 -17.17
CA LEU A 33 20.44 -12.10 -17.93
C LEU A 33 20.72 -12.05 -19.45
N ILE A 34 21.73 -11.30 -19.89
CA ILE A 34 22.15 -11.25 -21.30
C ILE A 34 22.47 -12.66 -21.79
N ASP A 35 23.24 -13.43 -21.03
CA ASP A 35 23.66 -14.77 -21.42
C ASP A 35 22.47 -15.73 -21.51
N VAL A 36 21.54 -15.69 -20.55
CA VAL A 36 20.31 -16.52 -20.56
C VAL A 36 19.42 -16.18 -21.76
N TYR A 37 19.29 -14.89 -22.10
CA TYR A 37 18.48 -14.43 -23.23
C TYR A 37 19.25 -14.37 -24.55
N SER A 38 20.55 -14.69 -24.56
CA SER A 38 21.37 -14.76 -25.78
C SER A 38 20.98 -15.95 -26.66
N ILE A 39 20.28 -16.93 -26.08
CA ILE A 39 19.72 -18.06 -26.81
C ILE A 39 18.84 -17.52 -27.95
N PRO A 40 19.13 -17.88 -29.21
CA PRO A 40 18.34 -17.38 -30.33
C PRO A 40 16.90 -17.85 -30.15
N ILE A 41 16.00 -16.88 -30.01
CA ILE A 41 14.58 -17.15 -30.15
C ILE A 41 14.40 -17.53 -31.62
N VAL A 42 14.23 -18.82 -31.89
CA VAL A 42 13.90 -19.29 -33.23
C VAL A 42 12.57 -18.66 -33.58
N PHE A 43 12.60 -17.64 -34.43
CA PHE A 43 11.38 -17.06 -34.96
C PHE A 43 10.66 -18.17 -35.69
N VAL A 44 9.47 -18.51 -35.21
CA VAL A 44 8.54 -19.30 -36.00
C VAL A 44 8.38 -18.53 -37.31
N GLY A 45 8.70 -19.19 -38.44
CA GLY A 45 8.85 -18.52 -39.74
C GLY A 45 7.60 -17.77 -40.20
N HIS A 46 7.58 -17.25 -41.43
CA HIS A 46 6.37 -16.60 -41.92
C HIS A 46 5.18 -17.59 -41.95
N PRO A 47 3.96 -17.23 -41.54
CA PRO A 47 2.83 -18.17 -41.48
C PRO A 47 2.56 -18.92 -42.79
N HIS A 48 2.85 -18.31 -43.94
CA HIS A 48 2.73 -18.95 -45.26
C HIS A 48 3.73 -20.10 -45.50
N SER A 49 4.82 -20.17 -44.75
CA SER A 49 5.79 -21.27 -44.83
C SER A 49 5.49 -22.39 -43.84
N TRP A 50 4.39 -22.31 -43.08
CA TRP A 50 4.03 -23.33 -42.09
C TRP A 50 3.23 -24.43 -42.78
N VAL A 51 3.72 -25.67 -42.67
CA VAL A 51 2.94 -26.85 -43.08
C VAL A 51 2.00 -27.18 -41.93
N VAL A 52 0.70 -26.91 -42.10
CA VAL A 52 -0.34 -27.24 -41.13
C VAL A 52 -0.94 -28.61 -41.49
N PRO A 53 -0.84 -29.63 -40.62
CA PRO A 53 -1.50 -30.92 -40.82
C PRO A 53 -3.01 -30.77 -40.96
N THR A 54 -3.63 -31.61 -41.80
CA THR A 54 -5.08 -31.61 -42.07
C THR A 54 -5.90 -31.70 -40.78
N ASP A 55 -5.47 -32.56 -39.84
CA ASP A 55 -6.13 -32.76 -38.55
C ASP A 55 -6.23 -31.49 -37.69
N ILE A 56 -5.33 -30.52 -37.89
CA ILE A 56 -5.30 -29.24 -37.17
C ILE A 56 -6.05 -28.15 -37.97
N ALA A 57 -5.95 -28.19 -39.30
CA ALA A 57 -6.63 -27.24 -40.18
C ALA A 57 -8.17 -27.34 -40.08
N GLU A 58 -8.68 -28.53 -39.78
CA GLU A 58 -10.12 -28.79 -39.57
C GLU A 58 -10.61 -28.38 -38.17
N VAL A 59 -9.72 -28.06 -37.23
CA VAL A 59 -10.10 -27.65 -35.88
C VAL A 59 -10.62 -26.21 -35.89
N VAL A 60 -11.94 -26.06 -35.78
CA VAL A 60 -12.58 -24.76 -35.59
C VAL A 60 -12.37 -24.30 -34.15
N VAL A 61 -11.38 -23.43 -33.93
CA VAL A 61 -11.17 -22.78 -32.62
C VAL A 61 -12.11 -21.58 -32.49
N LEU A 62 -13.18 -21.74 -31.71
CA LEU A 62 -14.08 -20.63 -31.38
C LEU A 62 -13.44 -19.71 -30.34
N ASN A 63 -13.62 -18.40 -30.55
CA ASN A 63 -13.25 -17.43 -29.54
C ASN A 63 -14.03 -17.69 -28.24
N PRO A 64 -13.40 -17.58 -27.06
CA PRO A 64 -14.12 -17.68 -25.81
C PRO A 64 -15.20 -16.59 -25.76
N LEU A 65 -16.47 -17.02 -25.60
CA LEU A 65 -17.63 -16.12 -25.56
C LEU A 65 -17.57 -15.13 -24.39
N SER A 66 -16.78 -15.42 -23.36
CA SER A 66 -16.61 -14.56 -22.21
C SER A 66 -15.48 -13.55 -22.43
N ARG A 67 -15.82 -12.25 -22.38
CA ARG A 67 -14.83 -11.21 -22.21
C ARG A 67 -14.24 -11.31 -20.80
N ARG A 68 -12.94 -11.63 -20.68
CA ARG A 68 -12.25 -11.54 -19.37
C ARG A 68 -12.41 -10.12 -18.83
N GLN A 69 -12.87 -9.99 -17.60
CA GLN A 69 -12.88 -8.70 -16.91
C GLN A 69 -11.44 -8.15 -16.86
N ALA A 70 -11.29 -6.87 -17.17
CA ALA A 70 -10.00 -6.20 -17.04
C ALA A 70 -9.54 -6.31 -15.59
N ARG A 71 -8.40 -6.98 -15.36
CA ARG A 71 -7.78 -7.07 -14.04
C ARG A 71 -7.25 -5.73 -13.54
N CYS A 72 -7.05 -4.78 -14.45
CA CYS A 72 -6.62 -3.43 -14.12
C CYS A 72 -7.84 -2.54 -13.87
N PRO A 73 -7.95 -1.90 -12.70
CA PRO A 73 -8.95 -0.86 -12.47
C PRO A 73 -8.81 0.21 -13.56
N ARG A 74 -9.90 0.55 -14.25
CA ARG A 74 -9.92 1.66 -15.22
C ARG A 74 -9.78 3.04 -14.58
N GLY A 75 -9.65 3.10 -13.26
CA GLY A 75 -9.51 4.33 -12.48
C GLY A 75 -8.20 4.34 -11.70
N GLY A 76 -7.30 5.22 -12.12
CA GLY A 76 -6.15 5.68 -11.33
C GLY A 76 -5.03 4.66 -11.16
N ILE A 77 -3.88 4.94 -11.77
CA ILE A 77 -2.60 4.40 -11.30
C ILE A 77 -2.51 4.71 -9.80
N HIS A 78 -2.22 3.72 -8.96
CA HIS A 78 -1.79 4.00 -7.60
C HIS A 78 -0.45 4.71 -7.69
N VAL A 79 -0.51 6.04 -7.64
CA VAL A 79 0.67 6.89 -7.60
C VAL A 79 1.33 6.66 -6.25
N SER A 80 2.54 6.07 -6.26
CA SER A 80 3.31 5.83 -5.05
C SER A 80 3.59 7.15 -4.34
N SER A 81 3.78 7.14 -3.01
CA SER A 81 4.06 8.35 -2.21
C SER A 81 5.25 9.20 -2.71
N LEU A 82 6.06 8.69 -3.65
CA LEU A 82 7.17 9.40 -4.24
C LEU A 82 6.74 10.56 -5.16
N ASP A 83 5.61 10.45 -5.86
CA ASP A 83 5.15 11.48 -6.81
C ASP A 83 4.19 12.50 -6.18
N ARG A 84 4.05 12.48 -4.85
CA ARG A 84 3.21 13.42 -4.13
C ARG A 84 3.91 14.77 -3.96
N THR A 85 3.74 15.67 -4.92
CA THR A 85 3.77 17.12 -4.66
C THR A 85 2.50 17.54 -3.90
N THR A 86 2.21 16.91 -2.76
CA THR A 86 1.10 17.37 -1.92
C THR A 86 1.48 18.72 -1.37
N ILE A 87 0.90 19.78 -1.92
CA ILE A 87 0.88 21.09 -1.30
C ILE A 87 0.26 20.88 0.08
N GLN A 88 1.10 20.93 1.11
CA GLN A 88 0.65 20.69 2.47
C GLN A 88 -0.31 21.80 2.86
N SER A 89 -1.49 21.43 3.35
CA SER A 89 -2.44 22.38 3.93
C SER A 89 -1.97 22.80 5.32
N CYS A 90 -2.24 24.06 5.67
CA CYS A 90 -1.92 24.60 6.97
C CYS A 90 -2.78 23.92 8.05
N ARG A 91 -2.14 23.33 9.07
CA ARG A 91 -2.85 22.69 10.20
C ARG A 91 -3.75 23.62 11.00
N ARG A 92 -3.52 24.94 10.96
CA ARG A 92 -4.30 25.95 11.69
C ARG A 92 -5.58 26.33 10.93
N CYS A 93 -5.47 26.65 9.64
CA CYS A 93 -6.59 27.19 8.85
C CYS A 93 -7.08 26.29 7.72
N GLY A 94 -6.45 25.12 7.52
CA GLY A 94 -6.80 24.17 6.46
C GLY A 94 -6.42 24.60 5.03
N GLN A 95 -5.99 25.84 4.80
CA GLN A 95 -5.66 26.35 3.46
C GLN A 95 -4.24 25.98 3.02
N SER A 96 -4.05 25.75 1.73
CA SER A 96 -2.75 25.51 1.09
C SER A 96 -1.98 26.81 0.86
N GLY A 97 -0.65 26.76 0.91
CA GLY A 97 0.22 27.88 0.52
C GLY A 97 0.78 28.73 1.66
N ASN A 98 0.43 28.44 2.91
CA ASN A 98 1.03 29.08 4.08
C ASN A 98 1.49 28.05 5.14
N ASN A 99 2.57 28.38 5.84
CA ASN A 99 3.09 27.55 6.93
C ASN A 99 2.29 27.84 8.21
N SER A 100 1.93 26.80 8.98
CA SER A 100 1.18 26.93 10.24
C SER A 100 1.87 27.85 11.25
N ARG A 101 3.20 27.94 11.24
CA ARG A 101 3.97 28.86 12.10
C ARG A 101 3.75 30.34 11.78
N LYS A 102 3.49 30.68 10.51
CA LYS A 102 3.32 32.06 10.03
C LYS A 102 1.88 32.33 9.57
N CYS A 103 0.94 31.47 9.96
CA CYS A 103 -0.44 31.57 9.50
C CYS A 103 -1.19 32.62 10.32
N SER A 104 -1.59 33.72 9.66
CA SER A 104 -2.42 34.79 10.22
C SER A 104 -3.92 34.49 10.16
N ASN A 105 -4.33 33.42 9.49
CA ASN A 105 -5.74 33.04 9.39
C ASN A 105 -6.23 32.42 10.72
N PRO A 106 -7.50 32.65 11.08
CA PRO A 106 -8.07 32.08 12.30
C PRO A 106 -7.99 30.56 12.30
N HIS A 107 -7.89 29.98 13.49
CA HIS A 107 -7.90 28.53 13.65
C HIS A 107 -9.27 27.99 13.23
N LEU A 108 -9.31 26.95 12.39
CA LEU A 108 -10.52 26.17 12.20
C LEU A 108 -10.75 25.42 13.52
N ILE A 109 -11.54 26.00 14.42
CA ILE A 109 -12.09 25.26 15.54
C ILE A 109 -13.00 24.22 14.91
N ASN A 110 -12.49 22.98 14.80
CA ASN A 110 -13.35 21.85 14.49
C ASN A 110 -14.16 21.58 15.75
N ASP A 111 -15.25 22.32 15.94
CA ASP A 111 -16.37 21.89 16.76
C ASP A 111 -17.05 20.73 16.01
N GLY A 112 -16.31 19.64 15.82
CA GLY A 112 -16.90 18.38 15.41
C GLY A 112 -18.01 18.07 16.41
N PRO A 113 -19.14 17.48 15.98
CA PRO A 113 -20.25 17.24 16.89
C PRO A 113 -19.72 16.47 18.09
N SER A 114 -19.91 17.02 19.29
CA SER A 114 -19.62 16.31 20.54
C SER A 114 -20.28 14.95 20.41
N ARG A 115 -19.50 13.87 20.35
CA ARG A 115 -20.04 12.51 20.37
C ARG A 115 -20.72 12.34 21.72
N VAL A 116 -22.03 12.63 21.78
CA VAL A 116 -22.86 12.28 22.92
C VAL A 116 -22.92 10.76 22.93
N VAL A 117 -22.01 10.12 23.66
CA VAL A 117 -22.03 8.66 23.86
C VAL A 117 -23.23 8.36 24.76
N PRO A 118 -24.23 7.59 24.29
CA PRO A 118 -25.39 7.24 25.10
C PRO A 118 -24.94 6.56 26.40
N GLN A 119 -25.66 6.81 27.49
CA GLN A 119 -25.25 6.40 28.84
C GLN A 119 -25.06 4.87 28.95
N GLU A 120 -25.79 4.10 28.15
CA GLU A 120 -25.68 2.64 28.06
C GLU A 120 -24.32 2.13 27.55
N TYR A 121 -23.59 2.93 26.75
CA TYR A 121 -22.26 2.58 26.22
C TYR A 121 -21.11 3.23 27.00
N ARG A 122 -21.42 4.02 28.04
CA ARG A 122 -20.36 4.61 28.89
C ARG A 122 -19.79 3.53 29.80
N ARG A 123 -18.45 3.47 29.84
CA ARG A 123 -17.74 2.56 30.74
C ARG A 123 -18.12 2.87 32.18
N LYS A 124 -18.58 1.85 32.89
CA LYS A 124 -18.95 1.92 34.31
C LYS A 124 -17.74 1.60 35.18
N CYS A 125 -17.67 2.21 36.36
CA CYS A 125 -16.71 1.85 37.38
C CYS A 125 -16.88 0.38 37.74
N SER A 126 -15.78 -0.39 37.83
CA SER A 126 -15.84 -1.81 38.18
C SER A 126 -16.10 -2.09 39.66
N ILE A 127 -16.13 -1.04 40.49
CA ILE A 127 -16.34 -1.13 41.94
C ILE A 127 -17.79 -0.73 42.25
N CYS A 128 -18.15 0.52 41.96
CA CYS A 128 -19.47 1.08 42.30
C CYS A 128 -20.45 1.18 41.11
N HIS A 129 -20.07 0.71 39.91
CA HIS A 129 -20.87 0.75 38.69
C HIS A 129 -21.33 2.14 38.19
N SER A 130 -20.83 3.23 38.79
CA SER A 130 -21.09 4.60 38.34
C SER A 130 -20.44 4.89 36.97
N VAL A 131 -21.13 5.65 36.12
CA VAL A 131 -20.62 6.14 34.82
C VAL A 131 -19.84 7.46 34.94
N VAL A 132 -19.78 8.04 36.15
CA VAL A 132 -19.17 9.35 36.41
C VAL A 132 -17.65 9.26 36.52
N HIS A 133 -17.14 8.14 37.02
CA HIS A 133 -15.73 7.95 37.33
C HIS A 133 -15.26 6.52 37.00
N ASN A 134 -13.95 6.29 37.01
CA ASN A 134 -13.36 4.98 36.76
C ASN A 134 -12.90 4.32 38.07
N LYS A 135 -12.44 3.07 38.03
CA LYS A 135 -12.00 2.35 39.23
C LYS A 135 -10.90 3.06 40.05
N GLN A 136 -10.04 3.83 39.39
CA GLN A 136 -8.90 4.50 40.05
C GLN A 136 -9.34 5.71 40.88
N THR A 137 -10.41 6.38 40.44
CA THR A 137 -11.00 7.55 41.09
C THR A 137 -12.22 7.22 41.92
N CYS A 138 -12.49 5.93 42.15
CA CYS A 138 -13.59 5.48 43.01
C CYS A 138 -13.23 5.67 44.48
N LEU A 139 -14.09 6.36 45.24
CA LEU A 139 -13.93 6.57 46.69
C LEU A 139 -14.21 5.31 47.50
N GLU A 140 -14.94 4.34 46.93
CA GLU A 140 -15.27 3.06 47.58
C GLU A 140 -14.17 2.01 47.41
N LYS A 141 -13.07 2.33 46.69
CA LYS A 141 -11.95 1.40 46.48
C LYS A 141 -11.26 0.99 47.78
N ASP A 142 -11.28 1.88 48.77
CA ASP A 142 -10.59 1.70 50.07
C ASP A 142 -11.45 0.90 51.08
N SER A 143 -12.67 0.50 50.70
CA SER A 143 -13.60 -0.26 51.56
C SER A 143 -13.54 -1.79 51.35
N THR A 144 -12.72 -2.27 50.41
CA THR A 144 -12.60 -3.70 50.05
C THR A 144 -11.29 -4.37 50.50
N GLU A 145 -10.50 -3.73 51.36
CA GLU A 145 -9.26 -4.29 51.93
C GLU A 145 -9.41 -4.63 53.42
N VAL A 146 -10.28 -5.60 53.76
CA VAL A 146 -10.24 -6.33 55.05
C VAL A 146 -10.23 -7.83 54.77
#